data_AF-A0A9D7D4A4-F1
#
_entry.id   AF-A0A9D7D4A4-F1
#
_cell.length_a   1.000
_cell.length_b   1.000
_cell.length_c   1.000
_cell.angle_alpha   90.00
_cell.angle_beta   90.00
_cell.angle_gamma   90.00
#
_symmetry.space_group_name_H-M   'P 1'
#
loop_
_entity.id
_entity.type
_entity.pdbx_description
1 polymer ?
#
loop_
_entity_poly.entity_id
_entity_poly.type
_entity_poly.pdbx_seq_one_letter_code
_entity_poly.pdbx_strand_id
1 'polypeptide(L)'
;MLTCLALVAFNVASLGDIPKMATDLEAEARTLAAVSTFSPDFVSRIEAFSGDAQRLSTSLQNAGVGQDMPCIFQGIANDAQERAAEFTDADTQTEQDAAFMNLRVLMEDTVMLAPLAASAAADRADERNIALR
;
A
#
# COMPACT_ATOMS: atom_id res chain seq x y z
N MET A 1 -34.96 4.27 26.04
CA MET A 1 -33.61 4.81 25.75
C MET A 1 -32.73 3.63 25.34
N LEU A 2 -32.69 3.30 24.05
CA LEU A 2 -32.09 2.05 23.55
C LEU A 2 -31.59 2.23 22.09
N THR A 3 -30.90 3.34 21.85
CA THR A 3 -30.41 3.71 20.51
C THR A 3 -29.07 4.43 20.65
N CYS A 4 -27.98 3.69 20.86
CA CYS A 4 -26.60 4.21 20.71
C CYS A 4 -25.48 3.14 20.74
N LEU A 5 -25.77 1.84 20.52
CA LEU A 5 -24.72 0.79 20.56
C LEU A 5 -24.49 0.05 19.23
N ALA A 6 -25.18 0.42 18.15
CA ALA A 6 -25.13 -0.33 16.90
C ALA A 6 -24.22 0.27 15.80
N LEU A 7 -23.57 1.42 16.03
CA LEU A 7 -22.82 2.13 14.99
C LEU A 7 -21.28 2.05 15.09
N VAL A 8 -20.72 1.31 16.05
CA VAL A 8 -19.25 1.14 16.16
C VAL A 8 -18.74 -0.06 15.34
N ALA A 9 -19.63 -0.78 14.65
CA ALA A 9 -19.29 -2.00 13.91
C ALA A 9 -19.06 -1.82 12.41
N PHE A 10 -19.18 -0.59 11.86
CA PHE A 10 -19.11 -0.36 10.41
C PHE A 10 -17.96 0.60 10.08
N ASN A 11 -16.90 0.08 9.45
CA ASN A 11 -15.67 0.74 8.97
C ASN A 11 -14.39 0.60 9.82
N VAL A 12 -14.28 -0.43 10.65
CA VAL A 12 -12.95 -1.04 10.84
C VAL A 12 -12.75 -1.99 9.67
N ALA A 13 -11.85 -1.67 8.74
CA ALA A 13 -11.18 -2.73 7.99
C ALA A 13 -10.76 -3.74 9.06
N SER A 14 -11.28 -4.96 8.98
CA SER A 14 -11.02 -5.94 10.00
C SER A 14 -9.50 -6.08 10.08
N LEU A 15 -8.91 -6.14 11.28
CA LEU A 15 -7.50 -6.49 11.44
C LEU A 15 -7.12 -7.72 10.59
N GLY A 16 -8.08 -8.60 10.29
CA GLY A 16 -7.93 -9.76 9.42
C GLY A 16 -7.73 -9.48 7.93
N ASP A 17 -8.05 -8.28 7.42
CA ASP A 17 -7.91 -7.95 6.00
C ASP A 17 -6.53 -7.40 5.65
N ILE A 18 -5.82 -6.79 6.63
CA ILE A 18 -4.51 -6.17 6.43
C ILE A 18 -3.46 -7.16 5.87
N PRO A 19 -3.35 -8.41 6.37
CA PRO A 19 -2.42 -9.38 5.80
C PRO A 19 -2.67 -9.64 4.31
N LYS A 20 -3.95 -9.74 3.91
CA LYS A 20 -4.32 -9.92 2.51
C LYS A 20 -3.96 -8.70 1.68
N MET A 21 -4.27 -7.50 2.15
CA MET A 21 -3.93 -6.24 1.46
C MET A 21 -2.42 -6.11 1.26
N ALA A 22 -1.62 -6.45 2.27
CA ALA A 22 -0.18 -6.44 2.18
C ALA A 22 0.34 -7.47 1.14
N THR A 23 -0.17 -8.70 1.14
CA THR A 23 0.21 -9.71 0.14
C THR A 23 -0.19 -9.31 -1.27
N ASP A 24 -1.40 -8.79 -1.45
CA ASP A 24 -1.88 -8.34 -2.76
C ASP A 24 -1.01 -7.16 -3.28
N LEU A 25 -0.65 -6.22 -2.40
CA LEU A 25 0.22 -5.09 -2.73
C LEU A 25 1.67 -5.54 -3.07
N GLU A 26 2.22 -6.49 -2.31
CA GLU A 26 3.53 -7.10 -2.59
C GLU A 26 3.54 -7.77 -3.98
N ALA A 27 2.50 -8.55 -4.28
CA ALA A 27 2.37 -9.25 -5.55
C ALA A 27 2.25 -8.27 -6.73
N GLU A 28 1.49 -7.19 -6.58
CA GLU A 28 1.41 -6.15 -7.60
C GLU A 28 2.75 -5.42 -7.76
N ALA A 29 3.46 -5.10 -6.67
CA ALA A 29 4.79 -4.50 -6.73
C ALA A 29 5.78 -5.38 -7.51
N ARG A 30 5.80 -6.69 -7.25
CA ARG A 30 6.63 -7.65 -8.03
C ARG A 30 6.25 -7.64 -9.51
N THR A 31 4.96 -7.57 -9.81
CA THR A 31 4.46 -7.56 -11.19
C THR A 31 4.85 -6.26 -11.91
N LEU A 32 4.72 -5.11 -11.26
CA LEU A 32 5.11 -3.81 -11.79
C LEU A 32 6.63 -3.69 -11.99
N ALA A 33 7.44 -4.19 -11.05
CA ALA A 33 8.90 -4.19 -11.14
C ALA A 33 9.43 -4.98 -12.36
N ALA A 34 8.68 -5.99 -12.80
CA ALA A 34 9.03 -6.83 -13.95
C ALA A 34 8.63 -6.21 -15.30
N VAL A 35 7.84 -5.14 -15.32
CA VAL A 35 7.46 -4.46 -16.56
C VAL A 35 8.65 -3.65 -17.08
N SER A 36 8.92 -3.78 -18.39
CA SER A 36 9.99 -3.07 -19.09
C SER A 36 9.52 -2.39 -20.38
N THR A 37 8.22 -2.35 -20.62
CA THR A 37 7.62 -1.75 -21.82
C THR A 37 6.43 -0.90 -21.41
N PHE A 38 6.43 0.35 -21.89
CA PHE A 38 5.38 1.31 -21.56
C PHE A 38 4.08 1.01 -22.31
N SER A 39 2.96 1.22 -21.64
CA SER A 39 1.62 1.25 -22.23
C SER A 39 0.70 2.18 -21.42
N PRO A 40 -0.40 2.68 -22.00
CA PRO A 40 -1.39 3.45 -21.24
C PRO A 40 -1.96 2.67 -20.05
N ASP A 41 -2.25 1.37 -20.22
CA ASP A 41 -2.74 0.50 -19.16
C ASP A 41 -1.74 0.37 -18.00
N PHE A 42 -0.44 0.51 -18.28
CA PHE A 42 0.59 0.46 -17.25
C PHE A 42 0.48 1.63 -16.26
N VAL A 43 0.21 2.85 -16.74
CA VAL A 43 0.01 4.02 -15.88
C VAL A 43 -1.18 3.80 -14.95
N SER A 44 -2.32 3.33 -15.48
CA SER A 44 -3.50 3.03 -14.66
C SER A 44 -3.25 1.95 -13.60
N ARG A 45 -2.33 1.00 -13.85
CA ARG A 45 -1.92 0.02 -12.84
C ARG A 45 -1.08 0.65 -11.72
N ILE A 46 -0.18 1.58 -12.04
CA ILE A 46 0.60 2.31 -11.04
C ILE A 46 -0.34 3.17 -10.16
N GLU A 47 -1.33 3.82 -10.77
CA GLU A 47 -2.36 4.57 -10.04
C GLU A 47 -3.21 3.68 -9.13
N ALA A 48 -3.61 2.50 -9.62
CA ALA A 48 -4.33 1.52 -8.81
C ALA A 48 -3.49 1.04 -7.61
N PHE A 49 -2.20 0.75 -7.85
CA PHE A 49 -1.23 0.40 -6.82
C PHE A 49 -1.08 1.50 -5.77
N SER A 50 -1.01 2.77 -6.18
CA SER A 50 -1.02 3.91 -5.24
C SER A 50 -2.27 3.88 -4.36
N GLY A 51 -3.44 3.65 -4.95
CA GLY A 51 -4.71 3.51 -4.23
C GLY A 51 -4.68 2.37 -3.22
N ASP A 52 -4.08 1.23 -3.57
CA ASP A 52 -3.90 0.10 -2.65
C ASP A 52 -2.95 0.40 -1.50
N ALA A 53 -1.82 1.04 -1.76
CA ALA A 53 -0.88 1.49 -0.73
C ALA A 53 -1.54 2.48 0.25
N GLN A 54 -2.34 3.43 -0.28
CA GLN A 54 -3.13 4.36 0.53
C GLN A 54 -4.14 3.63 1.41
N ARG A 55 -4.88 2.66 0.85
CA ARG A 55 -5.84 1.84 1.60
C ARG A 55 -5.14 1.04 2.71
N LEU A 56 -3.96 0.49 2.44
CA LEU A 56 -3.17 -0.23 3.43
C LEU A 56 -2.69 0.71 4.56
N SER A 57 -2.18 1.89 4.22
CA SER A 57 -1.79 2.92 5.20
C SER A 57 -2.93 3.26 6.17
N THR A 58 -4.11 3.59 5.62
CA THR A 58 -5.30 3.89 6.44
C THR A 58 -5.73 2.69 7.29
N SER A 59 -5.64 1.48 6.76
CA SER A 59 -6.00 0.26 7.50
C SER A 59 -5.05 0.00 8.67
N LEU A 60 -3.74 0.16 8.46
CA LEU A 60 -2.73 0.06 9.52
C LEU A 60 -2.96 1.12 10.62
N GLN A 61 -3.27 2.35 10.22
CA GLN A 61 -3.59 3.43 11.16
C GLN A 61 -4.84 3.09 11.99
N ASN A 62 -5.91 2.64 11.36
CA ASN A 62 -7.16 2.26 12.03
C ASN A 62 -7.01 1.03 12.92
N ALA A 63 -6.10 0.11 12.57
CA ALA A 63 -5.70 -1.02 13.39
C ALA A 63 -4.90 -0.60 14.64
N GLY A 64 -4.42 0.65 14.69
CA GLY A 64 -3.57 1.17 15.76
C GLY A 64 -2.15 0.62 15.71
N VAL A 65 -1.65 0.24 14.52
CA VAL A 65 -0.22 -0.04 14.31
C VAL A 65 0.58 1.25 14.57
N GLY A 66 1.81 1.11 15.06
CA GLY A 66 2.71 2.25 15.30
C GLY A 66 2.85 3.14 14.06
N GLN A 67 3.00 4.46 14.27
CA GLN A 67 2.87 5.48 13.22
C GLN A 67 3.80 5.30 12.01
N ASP A 68 4.97 4.68 12.21
CA ASP A 68 5.97 4.53 11.14
C ASP A 68 5.42 3.76 9.93
N MET A 69 4.73 2.63 10.15
CA MET A 69 4.21 1.81 9.05
C MET A 69 3.13 2.53 8.24
N PRO A 70 2.04 3.06 8.82
CA PRO A 70 1.09 3.90 8.08
C PRO A 70 1.75 5.03 7.29
N CYS A 71 2.70 5.75 7.90
CA CYS A 71 3.41 6.85 7.23
C CYS A 71 4.25 6.37 6.04
N ILE A 72 4.95 5.23 6.17
CA ILE A 72 5.71 4.64 5.06
C ILE A 72 4.79 4.30 3.89
N PHE A 73 3.67 3.63 4.13
CA PHE A 73 2.73 3.26 3.05
C PHE A 73 2.00 4.47 2.45
N GLN A 74 1.81 5.54 3.23
CA GLN A 74 1.37 6.82 2.68
C GLN A 74 2.42 7.41 1.73
N GLY A 75 3.70 7.35 2.11
CA GLY A 75 4.81 7.76 1.25
C GLY A 75 4.85 6.98 -0.06
N ILE A 76 4.78 5.64 0.02
CA ILE A 76 4.73 4.76 -1.16
C ILE A 76 3.55 5.12 -2.08
N ALA A 77 2.37 5.42 -1.51
CA ALA A 77 1.21 5.83 -2.29
C ALA A 77 1.46 7.14 -3.06
N ASN A 78 2.08 8.12 -2.41
CA ASN A 78 2.42 9.41 -3.04
C ASN A 78 3.50 9.23 -4.11
N ASP A 79 4.56 8.49 -3.81
CA ASP A 79 5.66 8.22 -4.73
C ASP A 79 5.15 7.47 -5.97
N ALA A 80 4.21 6.53 -5.81
CA ALA A 80 3.59 5.84 -6.94
C ALA A 80 2.81 6.80 -7.84
N GLN A 81 2.10 7.79 -7.29
CA GLN A 81 1.43 8.83 -8.11
C GLN A 81 2.45 9.68 -8.86
N GLU A 82 3.56 10.03 -8.22
CA GLU A 82 4.65 10.74 -8.88
C GLU A 82 5.22 9.93 -10.05
N ARG A 83 5.47 8.63 -9.86
CA ARG A 83 5.94 7.74 -10.94
C ARG A 83 4.92 7.63 -12.09
N ALA A 84 3.63 7.57 -11.79
CA ALA A 84 2.58 7.57 -12.83
C ALA A 84 2.60 8.87 -13.66
N ALA A 85 2.81 10.02 -13.00
CA ALA A 85 2.96 11.31 -13.67
C ALA A 85 4.23 11.36 -14.53
N GLU A 86 5.37 10.86 -14.04
CA GLU A 86 6.62 10.77 -14.81
C GLU A 86 6.45 9.99 -16.13
N PHE A 87 5.71 8.88 -16.11
CA PHE A 87 5.41 8.12 -17.32
C PHE A 87 4.46 8.86 -18.27
N THR A 88 3.56 9.68 -17.74
CA THR A 88 2.64 10.49 -18.55
C THR A 88 3.36 11.66 -19.23
N ASP A 89 4.37 12.23 -18.54
CA ASP A 89 5.11 13.40 -18.99
C ASP A 89 6.38 13.04 -19.80
N ALA A 90 6.78 11.76 -19.85
CA ALA A 90 7.97 11.31 -20.55
C ALA A 90 7.78 11.32 -22.08
N ASP A 91 8.43 12.26 -22.76
CA ASP A 91 8.35 12.44 -24.21
C ASP A 91 9.47 11.70 -24.97
N THR A 92 10.52 11.27 -24.27
CA THR A 92 11.69 10.62 -24.85
C THR A 92 11.94 9.23 -24.27
N GLN A 93 12.64 8.38 -25.03
CA GLN A 93 13.04 7.05 -24.55
C GLN A 93 13.91 7.15 -23.28
N THR A 94 14.80 8.14 -23.21
CA THR A 94 15.66 8.36 -22.03
C THR A 94 14.85 8.68 -20.79
N GLU A 95 13.80 9.50 -20.91
CA GLU A 95 12.90 9.83 -19.79
C GLU A 95 12.08 8.61 -19.37
N GLN A 96 11.60 7.81 -20.32
CA GLN A 96 10.90 6.56 -20.01
C GLN A 96 11.81 5.54 -19.30
N ASP A 97 13.05 5.39 -19.76
CA ASP A 97 14.03 4.51 -19.12
C ASP A 97 14.32 4.96 -17.67
N ALA A 98 14.42 6.27 -17.44
CA ALA A 98 14.57 6.84 -16.09
C ALA A 98 13.33 6.58 -15.22
N ALA A 99 12.12 6.78 -15.75
CA ALA A 99 10.86 6.50 -15.06
C ALA A 99 10.75 5.01 -14.67
N PHE A 100 11.18 4.08 -15.55
CA PHE A 100 11.26 2.65 -15.23
C PHE A 100 12.24 2.34 -14.11
N MET A 101 13.41 2.98 -14.10
CA MET A 101 14.38 2.80 -13.02
C MET A 101 13.82 3.29 -11.68
N ASN A 102 13.22 4.48 -11.66
CA ASN A 102 12.63 5.07 -10.45
C ASN A 102 11.48 4.21 -9.92
N LEU A 103 10.58 3.75 -10.81
CA LEU A 103 9.49 2.86 -10.42
C LEU A 103 10.03 1.55 -9.84
N ARG A 104 11.06 0.95 -10.44
CA ARG A 104 11.63 -0.31 -9.95
C ARG A 104 12.15 -0.19 -8.52
N VAL A 105 12.84 0.90 -8.19
CA VAL A 105 13.31 1.16 -6.82
C VAL A 105 12.11 1.19 -5.84
N LEU A 106 11.06 1.94 -6.17
CA LEU A 106 9.86 2.01 -5.34
C LEU A 106 9.18 0.63 -5.16
N MET A 107 9.10 -0.17 -6.24
CA MET A 107 8.50 -1.50 -6.18
C MET A 107 9.36 -2.46 -5.36
N GLU A 108 10.69 -2.44 -5.49
CA GLU A 108 11.60 -3.27 -4.70
C GLU A 108 11.50 -2.96 -3.21
N ASP A 109 11.44 -1.67 -2.84
CA ASP A 109 11.20 -1.26 -1.46
C ASP A 109 9.85 -1.76 -0.95
N THR A 110 8.79 -1.63 -1.77
CA THR A 110 7.46 -2.10 -1.38
C THR A 110 7.43 -3.62 -1.18
N VAL A 111 8.12 -4.38 -2.03
CA VAL A 111 8.24 -5.84 -1.88
C VAL A 111 8.90 -6.23 -0.55
N MET A 112 9.85 -5.44 -0.07
CA MET A 112 10.47 -5.66 1.24
C MET A 112 9.58 -5.23 2.40
N LEU A 113 8.83 -4.13 2.25
CA LEU A 113 8.09 -3.50 3.34
C LEU A 113 6.70 -4.10 3.55
N ALA A 114 6.02 -4.57 2.49
CA ALA A 114 4.65 -5.10 2.60
C ALA A 114 4.52 -6.27 3.59
N PRO A 115 5.42 -7.28 3.61
CA PRO A 115 5.40 -8.33 4.63
C PRO A 115 5.56 -7.80 6.07
N LEU A 116 6.32 -6.70 6.25
CA LEU A 116 6.53 -6.09 7.57
C LEU A 116 5.25 -5.40 8.08
N ALA A 117 4.46 -4.78 7.20
CA ALA A 117 3.15 -4.25 7.54
C ALA A 117 2.17 -5.34 8.00
N ALA A 118 2.14 -6.49 7.30
CA ALA A 118 1.32 -7.63 7.71
C ALA A 118 1.72 -8.13 9.11
N SER A 119 3.03 -8.20 9.36
CA SER A 119 3.59 -8.65 10.64
C SER A 119 3.26 -7.68 11.77
N ALA A 120 3.43 -6.37 11.54
CA ALA A 120 3.10 -5.33 12.51
C ALA A 120 1.60 -5.30 12.85
N ALA A 121 0.72 -5.57 11.88
CA ALA A 121 -0.72 -5.69 12.15
C ALA A 121 -1.07 -6.95 12.96
N ALA A 122 -0.37 -8.06 12.72
CA ALA A 122 -0.54 -9.30 13.50
C ALA A 122 -0.09 -9.11 14.95
N ASP A 123 1.10 -8.53 15.18
CA ASP A 123 1.60 -8.20 16.51
C ASP A 123 0.60 -7.32 17.27
N ARG A 124 0.06 -6.30 16.59
CA ARG A 124 -0.95 -5.41 17.16
C ARG A 124 -2.25 -6.14 17.53
N ALA A 125 -2.69 -7.10 16.71
CA ALA A 125 -3.88 -7.91 17.01
C ALA A 125 -3.65 -8.79 18.24
N ASP A 126 -2.47 -9.40 18.36
CA ASP A 126 -2.09 -10.23 19.50
C ASP A 126 -2.02 -9.44 20.81
N GLU A 127 -1.43 -8.25 20.79
CA GLU A 127 -1.45 -7.33 21.94
C GLU A 127 -2.86 -7.02 22.42
N ARG A 128 -3.80 -6.76 21.49
CA ARG A 128 -5.22 -6.53 21.84
C ARG A 128 -5.84 -7.77 22.48
N ASN A 129 -5.56 -8.94 21.94
CA ASN A 129 -6.09 -10.20 22.46
C ASN A 129 -5.58 -10.49 23.87
N ILE A 130 -4.31 -10.19 24.16
CA ILE A 130 -3.75 -10.32 25.50
C ILE A 130 -4.40 -9.33 26.47
N ALA A 131 -4.58 -8.07 26.07
CA ALA A 131 -5.18 -7.03 26.92
C ALA A 131 -6.67 -7.27 27.26
N LEU A 132 -7.37 -8.10 26.48
CA LEU A 132 -8.78 -8.45 26.70
C LEU A 132 -9.00 -9.71 27.55
N ARG A 133 -7.93 -10.42 27.90
CA ARG A 133 -7.97 -11.61 28.79
C ARG A 133 -7.70 -11.23 30.23
#